data_AF-A0A7J9YYQ5-F1
#
_entry.id   AF-A0A7J9YYQ5-F1
#
_cell.length_a   1.000
_cell.length_b   1.000
_cell.length_c   1.000
_cell.angle_alpha   90.00
_cell.angle_beta   90.00
_cell.angle_gamma   90.00
#
_symmetry.space_group_name_H-M   'P 1'
#
loop_
_entity.id
_entity.type
_entity.pdbx_description
1 polymer ?
#
loop_
_entity_poly.entity_id
_entity_poly.type
_entity_poly.pdbx_seq_one_letter_code
_entity_poly.pdbx_strand_id
1 'polypeptide(L)' 'MGKSTGPYPSLSVDTAGIGIVSQAGAVALLRTAEKTGLTRALSAAVAPWRKPSATHDPGKILL' A
#
# COMPACT_ATOMS: atom_id res chain seq x y z
N MET A 1 1.56 22.36 -6.48
CA MET A 1 1.13 21.57 -5.30
C MET A 1 1.11 20.10 -5.71
N GLY A 2 2.24 19.39 -5.56
CA GLY A 2 2.37 17.98 -5.97
C GLY A 2 2.06 17.06 -4.80
N LYS A 3 0.99 16.27 -4.90
CA LYS A 3 0.73 15.20 -3.93
C LYS A 3 1.61 14.00 -4.29
N SER A 4 2.54 13.67 -3.41
CA SER A 4 3.38 12.47 -3.53
C SER A 4 2.50 11.22 -3.50
N THR A 5 2.55 10.41 -4.56
CA THR A 5 1.89 9.10 -4.66
C THR A 5 2.70 8.01 -3.95
N GLY A 6 3.19 8.31 -2.74
CA GLY A 6 3.70 7.28 -1.84
C GLY A 6 2.60 6.28 -1.46
N PRO A 7 2.97 5.15 -0.82
CA PRO A 7 2.01 4.17 -0.32
C PRO A 7 1.11 4.85 0.73
N TYR A 8 -0.04 5.33 0.26
CA TYR A 8 -1.16 5.75 1.09
C TYR A 8 -1.96 4.51 1.50
N PRO A 9 -2.39 4.38 2.76
CA PRO A 9 -2.30 5.42 3.80
C PRO A 9 -0.97 5.35 4.59
N SER A 10 -0.44 6.52 4.96
CA SER A 10 0.69 6.64 5.88
C SER A 10 0.16 6.41 7.30
N LEU A 11 0.39 5.21 7.80
CA LEU A 11 -0.22 4.73 9.03
C LEU A 11 0.78 4.79 10.17
N SER A 12 0.54 5.73 11.10
CA SER A 12 1.26 5.83 12.36
C SER A 12 0.48 5.08 13.43
N VAL A 13 1.15 4.20 14.16
CA VAL A 13 0.59 3.49 15.31
C VAL A 13 0.93 4.30 16.56
N ASP A 14 -0.10 4.74 17.28
CA ASP A 14 0.04 5.37 18.59
C ASP A 14 -0.34 4.36 19.69
N THR A 15 0.48 4.27 20.74
CA THR A 15 0.28 3.37 21.88
C THR A 15 -0.56 3.99 23.00
N ALA A 16 -1.04 5.24 22.84
CA ALA A 16 -1.78 5.98 23.86
C ALA A 16 -3.20 5.47 24.16
N GLY A 17 -3.68 4.43 23.47
CA GLY A 17 -4.88 3.68 23.87
C GLY A 17 -6.22 4.41 23.76
N ILE A 18 -6.27 5.58 23.10
CA ILE A 18 -7.52 6.31 22.86
C ILE A 18 -7.97 6.06 21.42
N GLY A 19 -8.81 5.03 21.25
CA GLY A 19 -9.71 4.85 20.10
C GLY A 19 -9.14 5.13 18.71
N ILE A 20 -8.27 4.25 18.21
CA ILE A 20 -7.91 4.18 16.79
C ILE A 20 -8.16 2.74 16.34
N VAL A 21 -8.99 2.56 15.30
CA VAL A 21 -9.25 1.25 14.68
C VAL A 21 -7.93 0.49 14.52
N SER A 22 -7.89 -0.79 14.94
CA SER A 22 -6.69 -1.65 14.98
C SER A 22 -6.06 -1.80 13.59
N GLN A 23 -5.23 -0.84 13.25
CA GLN A 23 -4.59 -0.73 11.96
C GLN A 23 -3.11 -1.15 12.06
N ALA A 24 -2.62 -1.42 13.27
CA ALA A 24 -1.31 -2.03 13.50
C ALA A 24 -1.18 -3.38 12.77
N GLY A 25 -2.26 -4.18 12.72
CA GLY A 25 -2.29 -5.42 11.95
C GLY A 25 -2.12 -5.19 10.44
N ALA A 26 -2.85 -4.24 9.87
CA ALA A 26 -2.70 -3.88 8.45
C ALA A 26 -1.31 -3.33 8.14
N VAL A 27 -0.72 -2.52 9.04
CA VAL A 27 0.67 -2.04 8.90
C VAL A 27 1.66 -3.18 8.95
N ALA A 28 1.52 -4.11 9.91
CA ALA A 28 2.40 -5.26 10.03
C ALA A 28 2.36 -6.15 8.77
N LEU A 29 1.16 -6.41 8.23
CA LEU A 29 0.97 -7.15 6.99
C LEU A 29 1.60 -6.43 5.80
N LEU A 30 1.37 -5.11 5.66
CA LEU A 30 1.96 -4.32 4.59
C LEU A 30 3.49 -4.32 4.65
N ARG A 31 4.07 -4.11 5.84
CA ARG A 31 5.52 -4.17 6.05
C ARG A 31 6.09 -5.54 5.71
N THR A 32 5.37 -6.60 6.04
CA THR A 32 5.78 -7.98 5.68
C THR A 32 5.75 -8.18 4.17
N ALA A 33 4.70 -7.72 3.49
CA ALA A 33 4.60 -7.79 2.03
C ALA A 33 5.69 -6.96 1.32
N GLU A 34 6.08 -5.81 1.89
CA GLU A 34 7.22 -5.02 1.43
C GLU A 34 8.55 -5.78 1.62
N LYS A 35 8.79 -6.33 2.81
CA LYS A 35 10.04 -7.04 3.15
C LYS A 35 10.22 -8.33 2.38
N THR A 36 9.14 -9.03 2.05
CA THR A 36 9.16 -10.24 1.22
C THR A 36 9.22 -9.94 -0.27
N GLY A 37 9.11 -8.66 -0.68
CA GLY A 37 9.05 -8.26 -2.08
C GLY A 37 7.74 -8.62 -2.79
N LEU A 38 6.74 -9.13 -2.06
CA LEU A 38 5.45 -9.55 -2.59
C LEU A 38 4.72 -8.40 -3.29
N THR A 39 4.80 -7.18 -2.76
CA THR A 39 4.21 -5.99 -3.39
C THR A 39 4.80 -5.71 -4.78
N ARG A 40 6.12 -5.84 -4.93
CA ARG A 40 6.81 -5.64 -6.21
C ARG A 40 6.49 -6.76 -7.20
N ALA A 41 6.46 -8.01 -6.75
CA ALA A 41 6.12 -9.15 -7.58
C ALA A 41 4.69 -9.05 -8.13
N LEU A 42 3.74 -8.66 -7.27
CA LEU A 42 2.35 -8.45 -7.65
C LEU A 42 2.21 -7.33 -8.69
N SER A 43 2.85 -6.17 -8.46
CA SER A 43 2.83 -5.03 -9.40
C SER A 43 3.36 -5.40 -10.80
N ALA A 44 4.41 -6.23 -10.86
CA ALA A 44 4.95 -6.74 -12.12
C ALA A 44 4.00 -7.73 -12.79
N ALA A 45 3.40 -8.65 -12.03
CA ALA A 45 2.50 -9.67 -12.56
C ALA A 45 1.25 -9.06 -13.22
N VAL A 46 0.73 -7.95 -12.68
CA VAL A 46 -0.46 -7.27 -13.23
C VAL A 46 -0.12 -6.16 -14.23
N ALA A 47 1.16 -5.92 -14.51
CA ALA A 47 1.60 -4.90 -15.47
C ALA A 47 0.99 -5.06 -16.88
N PRO A 48 0.75 -6.27 -17.43
CA PRO A 48 0.13 -6.44 -18.74
C PRO A 48 -1.29 -5.87 -18.85
N TRP A 49 -2.02 -5.76 -17.73
CA TRP A 49 -3.37 -5.20 -17.68
C TRP A 49 -3.40 -3.71 -17.29
N ARG A 50 -2.23 -3.10 -17.13
CA ARG A 50 -2.13 -1.69 -16.73
C ARG A 50 -2.49 -0.79 -17.91
N LYS A 51 -3.46 0.10 -17.71
CA LYS A 51 -3.72 1.19 -18.67
C LYS A 51 -2.46 2.06 -18.78
N PRO A 52 -2.03 2.48 -19.98
CA PRO A 52 -0.83 3.31 -20.16
C PRO A 52 -0.85 4.63 -19.37
N SER A 53 -2.05 5.18 -19.12
CA SER A 53 -2.26 6.40 -18.34
C SER A 53 -2.52 6.17 -16.85
N ALA A 54 -2.31 4.96 -16.34
CA ALA A 54 -2.52 4.66 -14.93
C ALA A 54 -1.44 5.33 -14.07
N THR A 55 -1.83 6.37 -13.34
CA THR A 55 -0.96 7.06 -12.37
C THR A 55 -0.77 6.28 -11.07
N HIS A 56 -1.65 5.30 -10.80
CA HIS A 56 -1.61 4.48 -9.58
C HIS A 56 -1.01 3.11 -9.84
N ASP A 57 -0.26 2.60 -8.86
CA ASP A 57 0.16 1.21 -8.88
C ASP A 57 -1.07 0.29 -8.76
N PRO A 58 -1.26 -0.66 -9.69
CA PRO A 58 -2.42 -1.53 -9.72
C PRO A 58 -2.52 -2.45 -8.50
N GLY A 59 -1.43 -2.71 -7.77
CA GLY A 59 -1.47 -3.43 -6.50
C GLY A 59 -2.30 -2.74 -5.42
N LYS A 60 -2.66 -1.46 -5.63
CA LYS A 60 -3.47 -0.64 -4.70
C LYS A 60 -4.98 -0.74 -4.96
N ILE A 61 -5.38 -0.89 -6.23
CA ILE A 61 -6.79 -1.04 -6.66
C ILE A 61 -6.75 -1.88 -7.94
N LEU A 62 -7.02 -3.17 -7.81
CA LEU A 62 -7.41 -4.02 -8.93
C LEU A 62 -8.93 -3.85 -9.08
N LEU A 63 -9.41 -3.63 -10.30
CA LEU A 63 -10.83 -3.54 -10.61
C LEU A 63 -11.54 -4.85 -10.29
#